data_AF-A0AAD9JY16-F1
#
_entry.id   AF-A0AAD9JY16-F1
#
_cell.length_a   1.000
_cell.length_b   1.000
_cell.length_c   1.000
_cell.angle_alpha   90.00
_cell.angle_beta   90.00
_cell.angle_gamma   90.00
#
_symmetry.space_group_name_H-M   'P 1'
#
loop_
_entity.id
_entity.type
_entity.pdbx_description
1 polymer ?
#
loop_
_entity_poly.entity_id
_entity_poly.type
_entity_poly.pdbx_seq_one_letter_code
_entity_poly.pdbx_strand_id
1 'polypeptide(L)'
;MASGGRGVQRVLVKLERSIQEGNYYEAHQMYRTLYFRYNAQKRYTEAADLLYTGALTLLNAGQQQSGVDLAMLFIDTLEKAADSVSEDSIKKVCKLHELVDPDIQERANLVTAAIKWSRKGAREMLSGHPSLHQQLAVTLWHEKNYSQARYHFLNSSDGEGCAAMLIEYHVTLGYPSEVDLFITQAVLQYLCHRNKPTAERCLNCYTKQHPQVEPGPPYYRPLLNFLWLLLLAVEGGKVAVFTILCEQYQPSLQRDPTYNEYLDKIGQLFFGLPPPAKPQSSRLFGK
;
A
#
# COMPACT_ATOMS: atom_id res chain seq x y z
N MET A 1 -0.51 -37.72 -28.18
CA MET A 1 -0.61 -36.48 -27.38
C MET A 1 -1.37 -35.35 -28.10
N ALA A 2 -2.51 -35.63 -28.76
CA ALA A 2 -3.20 -34.64 -29.60
C ALA A 2 -4.65 -34.30 -29.15
N SER A 3 -5.17 -34.88 -28.07
CA SER A 3 -6.59 -34.68 -27.67
C SER A 3 -6.82 -33.47 -26.74
N GLY A 4 -5.79 -33.01 -26.00
CA GLY A 4 -5.92 -31.92 -25.03
C GLY A 4 -6.23 -30.55 -25.65
N GLY A 5 -5.62 -30.24 -26.81
CA GLY A 5 -5.80 -28.94 -27.48
C GLY A 5 -7.20 -28.73 -28.07
N ARG A 6 -7.81 -29.79 -28.63
CA ARG A 6 -9.18 -29.70 -29.21
C ARG A 6 -10.23 -29.39 -28.15
N GLY A 7 -10.07 -29.92 -26.93
CA GLY A 7 -10.99 -29.67 -25.82
C GLY A 7 -10.91 -28.25 -25.27
N VAL A 8 -9.74 -27.59 -25.34
CA VAL A 8 -9.54 -26.20 -24.94
C VAL A 8 -10.19 -25.26 -25.95
N GLN A 9 -9.93 -25.45 -27.25
CA GLN A 9 -10.47 -24.58 -28.30
C GLN A 9 -12.00 -24.55 -28.29
N ARG A 10 -12.64 -25.70 -28.06
CA ARG A 10 -14.10 -25.78 -27.97
C ARG A 10 -14.67 -24.96 -26.80
N VAL A 11 -13.96 -24.93 -25.66
CA VAL A 11 -14.39 -24.14 -24.50
C VAL A 11 -14.17 -22.65 -24.73
N LEU A 12 -13.07 -22.25 -25.39
CA LEU A 12 -12.82 -20.84 -25.75
C LEU A 12 -13.90 -20.28 -26.68
N VAL A 13 -14.28 -21.02 -27.73
CA VAL A 13 -15.35 -20.59 -28.65
C VAL A 13 -16.70 -20.46 -27.92
N LYS A 14 -16.99 -21.38 -26.99
CA LYS A 14 -18.22 -21.31 -26.19
C LYS A 14 -18.20 -20.14 -25.21
N LEU A 15 -17.04 -19.86 -24.61
CA LEU A 15 -16.81 -18.74 -23.71
C LEU A 15 -17.06 -17.40 -24.41
N GLU A 16 -16.45 -17.19 -25.58
CA GLU A 16 -16.64 -15.97 -26.38
C GLU A 16 -18.12 -15.73 -26.70
N ARG A 17 -18.84 -16.79 -27.09
CA ARG A 17 -20.28 -16.72 -27.33
C ARG A 17 -21.06 -16.35 -26.07
N SER A 18 -20.78 -16.99 -24.94
CA SER A 18 -21.45 -16.69 -23.67
C SER A 18 -21.24 -15.25 -23.24
N ILE A 19 -20.06 -14.67 -23.48
CA ILE A 19 -19.79 -13.25 -23.22
C ILE A 19 -20.64 -12.35 -24.14
N GLN A 20 -20.69 -12.66 -25.44
CA GLN A 20 -21.48 -11.88 -26.43
C GLN A 20 -22.98 -11.93 -26.15
N GLU A 21 -23.48 -13.07 -25.65
CA GLU A 21 -24.88 -13.26 -25.30
C GLU A 21 -25.24 -12.73 -23.89
N GLY A 22 -24.28 -12.23 -23.12
CA GLY A 22 -24.50 -11.77 -21.74
C GLY A 22 -24.70 -12.90 -20.71
N ASN A 23 -24.38 -14.14 -21.09
CA ASN A 23 -24.46 -15.33 -20.24
C ASN A 23 -23.22 -15.40 -19.32
N TYR A 24 -23.11 -14.43 -18.41
CA TYR A 24 -21.90 -14.21 -17.61
C TYR A 24 -21.61 -15.31 -16.58
N TYR A 25 -22.64 -15.95 -16.03
CA TYR A 25 -22.46 -17.07 -15.11
C TYR A 25 -21.81 -18.27 -15.83
N GLU A 26 -22.30 -18.60 -17.03
CA GLU A 26 -21.75 -19.65 -17.87
C GLU A 26 -20.31 -19.30 -18.29
N ALA A 27 -20.06 -18.04 -18.67
CA ALA A 27 -18.72 -17.57 -19.00
C ALA A 27 -17.75 -17.73 -17.81
N HIS A 28 -18.17 -17.34 -16.61
CA HIS A 28 -17.40 -17.51 -15.38
C HIS A 28 -17.02 -18.96 -15.11
N GLN A 29 -17.96 -19.91 -15.24
CA GLN A 29 -17.65 -21.34 -15.07
C GLN A 29 -16.68 -21.87 -16.14
N MET A 30 -16.76 -21.35 -17.36
CA MET A 30 -15.82 -21.71 -18.42
C MET A 30 -14.41 -21.16 -18.16
N TYR A 31 -14.27 -19.92 -17.67
CA TYR A 31 -12.99 -19.37 -17.24
C TYR A 31 -12.34 -20.26 -16.16
N ARG A 32 -13.09 -20.63 -15.12
CA ARG A 32 -12.61 -21.53 -14.05
C ARG A 32 -12.16 -22.89 -14.60
N THR A 33 -12.94 -23.46 -15.51
CA THR A 33 -12.61 -24.73 -16.16
C THR A 33 -11.29 -24.65 -16.95
N LEU A 34 -11.09 -23.58 -17.70
CA LEU A 34 -9.86 -23.35 -18.47
C LEU A 34 -8.66 -23.12 -17.54
N TYR A 35 -8.82 -22.35 -16.46
CA TYR A 35 -7.80 -22.15 -15.44
C TYR A 35 -7.27 -23.48 -14.89
N PHE A 36 -8.14 -24.38 -14.43
CA PHE A 36 -7.69 -25.66 -13.88
C PHE A 36 -6.95 -26.52 -14.92
N ARG A 37 -7.41 -26.49 -16.18
CA ARG A 37 -6.75 -27.21 -17.28
C ARG A 37 -5.36 -26.63 -17.60
N TYR A 38 -5.24 -25.31 -17.69
CA TYR A 38 -3.96 -24.66 -17.97
C TYR A 38 -2.98 -24.83 -16.80
N ASN A 39 -3.44 -24.72 -15.56
CA ASN A 39 -2.61 -24.98 -14.38
C ASN A 39 -2.13 -26.44 -14.30
N ALA A 40 -2.99 -27.41 -14.60
CA ALA A 40 -2.56 -28.82 -14.67
C ALA A 40 -1.48 -29.06 -15.74
N GLN A 41 -1.44 -28.23 -16.77
CA GLN A 41 -0.43 -28.25 -17.84
C GLN A 41 0.75 -27.31 -17.57
N LYS A 42 0.80 -26.64 -16.42
CA LYS A 42 1.79 -25.60 -16.05
C LYS A 42 1.88 -24.44 -17.05
N ARG A 43 0.78 -24.17 -17.76
CA ARG A 43 0.62 -23.07 -18.73
C ARG A 43 0.19 -21.79 -18.02
N TYR A 44 1.03 -21.31 -17.12
CA TYR A 44 0.69 -20.22 -16.20
C TYR A 44 0.52 -18.88 -16.92
N THR A 45 1.32 -18.60 -17.95
CA THR A 45 1.20 -17.37 -18.74
C THR A 45 -0.16 -17.29 -19.42
N GLU A 46 -0.58 -18.35 -20.12
CA GLU A 46 -1.88 -18.37 -20.78
C GLU A 46 -3.05 -18.37 -19.79
N ALA A 47 -2.90 -19.00 -18.62
CA ALA A 47 -3.88 -18.92 -17.55
C ALA A 47 -4.00 -17.49 -17.00
N ALA A 48 -2.88 -16.82 -16.77
CA ALA A 48 -2.85 -15.46 -16.24
C ALA A 48 -3.50 -14.47 -17.21
N ASP A 49 -3.17 -14.52 -18.50
CA ASP A 49 -3.75 -13.63 -19.51
C ASP A 49 -5.26 -13.88 -19.70
N LEU A 50 -5.67 -15.16 -19.72
CA LEU A 50 -7.08 -15.53 -19.80
C LEU A 50 -7.86 -15.01 -18.59
N LEU A 51 -7.34 -15.21 -17.38
CA LEU A 51 -8.00 -14.81 -16.15
C LEU A 51 -8.06 -13.30 -15.98
N TYR A 52 -6.98 -12.58 -16.30
CA TYR A 52 -6.97 -11.12 -16.28
C TYR A 52 -8.03 -10.54 -17.22
N THR A 53 -8.06 -11.03 -18.47
CA THR A 53 -9.04 -10.59 -19.47
C THR A 53 -10.47 -10.94 -19.05
N GLY A 54 -10.68 -12.12 -18.47
CA GLY A 54 -11.97 -12.54 -17.95
C GLY A 54 -12.44 -11.70 -16.76
N ALA A 55 -11.57 -11.46 -15.78
CA ALA A 55 -11.86 -10.62 -14.64
C ALA A 55 -12.24 -9.19 -15.08
N LEU A 56 -11.46 -8.59 -15.99
CA LEU A 56 -11.81 -7.30 -16.58
C LEU A 56 -13.18 -7.30 -17.24
N THR A 57 -13.48 -8.32 -18.06
CA THR A 57 -14.75 -8.41 -18.78
C THR A 57 -15.93 -8.48 -17.82
N LEU A 58 -15.84 -9.32 -16.78
CA LEU A 58 -16.90 -9.51 -15.80
C LEU A 58 -17.08 -8.29 -14.89
N LEU A 59 -15.98 -7.69 -14.42
CA LEU A 59 -16.05 -6.48 -13.59
C LEU A 59 -16.68 -5.30 -14.36
N ASN A 60 -16.28 -5.09 -15.63
CA ASN A 60 -16.88 -4.05 -16.47
C ASN A 60 -18.36 -4.31 -16.79
N ALA A 61 -18.80 -5.57 -16.79
CA ALA A 61 -20.20 -5.95 -16.93
C ALA A 61 -21.00 -5.89 -15.61
N GLY A 62 -20.41 -5.36 -14.53
CA GLY A 62 -21.03 -5.28 -13.21
C GLY A 62 -21.13 -6.62 -12.46
N GLN A 63 -20.51 -7.67 -12.97
CA GLN A 63 -20.52 -9.01 -12.36
C GLN A 63 -19.42 -9.11 -11.29
N GLN A 64 -19.58 -8.33 -10.21
CA GLN A 64 -18.57 -8.14 -9.16
C GLN A 64 -18.06 -9.46 -8.58
N GLN A 65 -18.95 -10.34 -8.09
CA GLN A 65 -18.53 -11.59 -7.44
C GLN A 65 -17.72 -12.50 -8.37
N SER A 66 -18.20 -12.69 -9.61
CA SER A 66 -17.50 -13.52 -10.59
C SER A 66 -16.19 -12.88 -11.04
N GLY A 67 -16.17 -11.56 -11.21
CA GLY A 67 -14.97 -10.80 -11.55
C GLY A 67 -13.88 -10.91 -10.48
N VAL A 68 -14.24 -10.77 -9.20
CA VAL A 68 -13.31 -10.90 -8.07
C VAL A 68 -12.82 -12.34 -7.91
N ASP A 69 -13.67 -13.34 -8.10
CA ASP A 69 -13.23 -14.75 -8.10
C ASP A 69 -12.16 -14.98 -9.18
N LEU A 70 -12.35 -14.49 -10.40
CA LEU A 70 -11.34 -14.59 -11.45
C LEU A 70 -10.06 -13.78 -11.14
N ALA A 71 -10.19 -12.61 -10.50
CA ALA A 71 -9.05 -11.83 -10.04
C ALA A 71 -8.22 -12.56 -8.97
N MET A 72 -8.89 -13.27 -8.06
CA MET A 72 -8.23 -14.12 -7.05
C MET A 72 -7.51 -15.30 -7.71
N LEU A 73 -8.12 -15.95 -8.70
CA LEU A 73 -7.46 -17.00 -9.49
C LEU A 73 -6.27 -16.46 -10.29
N PHE A 74 -6.35 -15.22 -10.77
CA PHE A 74 -5.25 -14.55 -11.45
C PHE A 74 -4.05 -14.39 -10.49
N ILE A 75 -4.26 -13.86 -9.29
CA ILE A 75 -3.20 -13.74 -8.27
C ILE A 75 -2.63 -15.11 -7.89
N ASP A 76 -3.47 -16.13 -7.68
CA ASP A 76 -3.02 -17.50 -7.42
C ASP A 76 -2.17 -18.08 -8.58
N THR A 77 -2.51 -17.75 -9.83
CA THR A 77 -1.71 -18.14 -11.00
C THR A 77 -0.35 -17.46 -10.99
N LEU A 78 -0.29 -16.16 -10.66
CA LEU A 78 0.97 -15.42 -10.53
C LEU A 78 1.84 -15.97 -9.39
N GLU A 79 1.23 -16.43 -8.29
CA GLU A 79 1.93 -17.08 -7.18
C GLU A 79 2.56 -18.42 -7.61
N LYS A 80 1.86 -19.20 -8.43
CA LYS A 80 2.33 -20.50 -8.94
C LYS A 80 3.34 -20.43 -10.09
N ALA A 81 3.31 -19.35 -10.87
CA ALA A 81 4.26 -19.13 -11.97
C ALA A 81 5.71 -19.09 -11.44
N ALA A 82 6.72 -19.32 -12.29
CA ALA A 82 8.12 -19.13 -11.86
C ALA A 82 8.54 -17.65 -11.84
N ASP A 83 7.78 -16.81 -12.52
CA ASP A 83 8.11 -15.40 -12.75
C ASP A 83 8.14 -14.58 -11.46
N SER A 84 9.07 -13.63 -11.41
CA SER A 84 9.12 -12.63 -10.35
C SER A 84 8.02 -11.59 -10.53
N VAL A 85 7.73 -10.85 -9.45
CA VAL A 85 6.85 -9.68 -9.51
C VAL A 85 7.41 -8.68 -10.52
N SER A 86 6.55 -8.20 -11.41
CA SER A 86 6.90 -7.28 -12.50
C SER A 86 5.98 -6.05 -12.48
N GLU A 87 6.41 -4.96 -13.11
CA GLU A 87 5.55 -3.77 -13.22
C GLU A 87 4.24 -4.05 -13.96
N ASP A 88 4.26 -4.89 -15.01
CA ASP A 88 3.05 -5.28 -15.75
C ASP A 88 2.06 -6.04 -14.85
N SER A 89 2.55 -7.03 -14.11
CA SER A 89 1.69 -7.81 -13.21
C SER A 89 1.12 -6.94 -12.08
N ILE A 90 1.89 -6.02 -11.53
CA ILE A 90 1.38 -5.03 -10.55
C ILE A 90 0.28 -4.17 -11.19
N LYS A 91 0.52 -3.59 -12.37
CA LYS A 91 -0.47 -2.77 -13.08
C LYS A 91 -1.78 -3.53 -13.33
N LYS A 92 -1.70 -4.79 -13.74
CA LYS A 92 -2.86 -5.67 -13.94
C LYS A 92 -3.63 -5.87 -12.63
N VAL A 93 -2.96 -6.19 -11.53
CA VAL A 93 -3.60 -6.35 -10.21
C VAL A 93 -4.28 -5.05 -9.75
N CYS A 94 -3.61 -3.90 -9.88
CA CYS A 94 -4.17 -2.60 -9.53
C CYS A 94 -5.38 -2.25 -10.39
N LYS A 95 -5.32 -2.52 -11.70
CA LYS A 95 -6.46 -2.30 -12.61
C LYS A 95 -7.69 -3.11 -12.21
N LEU A 96 -7.50 -4.36 -11.79
CA LEU A 96 -8.60 -5.17 -11.26
C LEU A 96 -9.15 -4.56 -9.98
N HIS A 97 -8.28 -4.21 -9.01
CA HIS A 97 -8.68 -3.58 -7.76
C HIS A 97 -9.48 -2.28 -7.95
N GLU A 98 -9.13 -1.44 -8.93
CA GLU A 98 -9.88 -0.21 -9.26
C GLU A 98 -11.31 -0.49 -9.75
N LEU A 99 -11.56 -1.63 -10.38
CA LEU A 99 -12.87 -2.00 -10.93
C LEU A 99 -13.76 -2.74 -9.93
N VAL A 100 -13.18 -3.20 -8.82
CA VAL A 100 -13.94 -3.83 -7.73
C VAL A 100 -14.63 -2.76 -6.92
N ASP A 101 -15.92 -2.97 -6.65
CA ASP A 101 -16.73 -2.09 -5.80
C ASP A 101 -16.07 -1.88 -4.42
N PRO A 102 -15.85 -0.63 -3.95
CA PRO A 102 -15.32 -0.35 -2.61
C PRO A 102 -16.11 -0.94 -1.46
N ASP A 103 -17.41 -1.18 -1.63
CA ASP A 103 -18.30 -1.55 -0.53
C ASP A 103 -18.37 -3.07 -0.30
N ILE A 104 -17.72 -3.89 -1.15
CA ILE A 104 -17.71 -5.34 -1.00
C ILE A 104 -16.49 -5.85 -0.23
N GLN A 105 -16.73 -6.79 0.68
CA GLN A 105 -15.69 -7.38 1.55
C GLN A 105 -14.59 -8.09 0.76
N GLU A 106 -14.93 -8.65 -0.40
CA GLU A 106 -14.03 -9.37 -1.28
C GLU A 106 -12.90 -8.48 -1.82
N ARG A 107 -13.10 -7.16 -1.89
CA ARG A 107 -12.05 -6.21 -2.29
C ARG A 107 -10.87 -6.23 -1.32
N ALA A 108 -11.13 -6.26 -0.02
CA ALA A 108 -10.09 -6.36 1.00
C ALA A 108 -9.33 -7.70 0.93
N ASN A 109 -10.02 -8.78 0.58
CA ASN A 109 -9.40 -10.09 0.36
C ASN A 109 -8.46 -10.07 -0.84
N LEU A 110 -8.87 -9.40 -1.93
CA LEU A 110 -8.03 -9.20 -3.12
C LEU A 110 -6.76 -8.42 -2.78
N VAL A 111 -6.87 -7.31 -2.03
CA VAL A 111 -5.71 -6.51 -1.59
C VAL A 111 -4.77 -7.35 -0.73
N THR A 112 -5.31 -8.12 0.22
CA THR A 112 -4.50 -8.99 1.10
C THR A 112 -3.73 -10.05 0.30
N ALA A 113 -4.40 -10.68 -0.66
CA ALA A 113 -3.76 -11.66 -1.55
C ALA A 113 -2.68 -11.01 -2.44
N ALA A 114 -2.97 -9.83 -3.00
CA ALA A 114 -2.04 -9.07 -3.82
C ALA A 114 -0.77 -8.67 -3.06
N ILE A 115 -0.93 -8.13 -1.84
CA ILE A 115 0.20 -7.76 -0.98
C ILE A 115 1.04 -9.00 -0.66
N LYS A 116 0.42 -10.13 -0.30
CA LYS A 116 1.14 -11.38 -0.03
C LYS A 116 1.94 -11.85 -1.24
N TRP A 117 1.30 -11.91 -2.41
CA TRP A 117 1.95 -12.29 -3.67
C TRP A 117 3.12 -11.36 -4.00
N SER A 118 2.97 -10.05 -3.77
CA SER A 118 4.00 -9.05 -4.13
C SER A 118 5.33 -9.20 -3.39
N ARG A 119 5.40 -10.06 -2.35
CA ARG A 119 6.63 -10.39 -1.61
C ARG A 119 7.46 -11.48 -2.30
N LYS A 120 6.88 -12.12 -3.32
CA LYS A 120 7.50 -13.25 -4.01
C LYS A 120 8.83 -12.85 -4.65
N GLY A 121 9.88 -13.61 -4.31
CA GLY A 121 11.24 -13.37 -4.80
C GLY A 121 11.99 -12.26 -4.06
N ALA A 122 11.35 -11.52 -3.15
CA ALA A 122 11.95 -10.39 -2.44
C ALA A 122 11.84 -10.56 -0.91
N ARG A 123 12.79 -11.31 -0.33
CA ARG A 123 12.80 -11.62 1.13
C ARG A 123 12.83 -10.38 2.03
N GLU A 124 13.35 -9.27 1.51
CA GLU A 124 13.46 -8.00 2.25
C GLU A 124 12.13 -7.22 2.28
N MET A 125 11.21 -7.49 1.35
CA MET A 125 9.92 -6.79 1.23
C MET A 125 8.86 -7.42 2.13
N LEU A 126 9.08 -7.41 3.45
CA LEU A 126 8.17 -8.04 4.43
C LEU A 126 6.76 -7.45 4.41
N SER A 127 6.61 -6.18 4.03
CA SER A 127 5.30 -5.52 3.95
C SER A 127 4.59 -5.72 2.62
N GLY A 128 5.32 -6.00 1.52
CA GLY A 128 4.80 -5.99 0.15
C GLY A 128 5.65 -5.10 -0.77
N HIS A 129 5.40 -5.16 -2.08
CA HIS A 129 6.13 -4.38 -3.07
C HIS A 129 5.75 -2.89 -3.00
N PRO A 130 6.70 -1.94 -2.89
CA PRO A 130 6.39 -0.51 -2.74
C PRO A 130 5.52 0.08 -3.87
N SER A 131 5.76 -0.30 -5.12
CA SER A 131 4.97 0.17 -6.28
C SER A 131 3.52 -0.34 -6.28
N LEU A 132 3.25 -1.52 -5.70
CA LEU A 132 1.88 -2.00 -5.52
C LEU A 132 1.19 -1.14 -4.45
N HIS A 133 1.86 -0.92 -3.31
CA HIS A 133 1.35 -0.04 -2.27
C HIS A 133 1.06 1.37 -2.80
N GLN A 134 1.94 1.96 -3.61
CA GLN A 134 1.72 3.29 -4.20
C GLN A 134 0.42 3.36 -5.01
N GLN A 135 0.20 2.42 -5.95
CA GLN A 135 -1.00 2.44 -6.79
C GLN A 135 -2.29 2.20 -6.01
N LEU A 136 -2.24 1.30 -5.01
CA LEU A 136 -3.36 1.09 -4.08
C LEU A 136 -3.66 2.37 -3.30
N ALA A 137 -2.62 3.05 -2.80
CA ALA A 137 -2.75 4.29 -2.05
C ALA A 137 -3.44 5.39 -2.86
N VAL A 138 -3.03 5.58 -4.12
CA VAL A 138 -3.63 6.57 -5.03
C VAL A 138 -5.10 6.24 -5.31
N THR A 139 -5.44 4.97 -5.55
CA THR A 139 -6.83 4.54 -5.76
C THR A 139 -7.70 4.88 -4.54
N LEU A 140 -7.25 4.45 -3.36
CA LEU A 140 -7.96 4.68 -2.09
C LEU A 140 -8.07 6.17 -1.74
N TRP A 141 -7.07 6.96 -2.11
CA TRP A 141 -7.11 8.41 -1.93
C TRP A 141 -8.17 9.06 -2.82
N HIS A 142 -8.26 8.69 -4.10
CA HIS A 142 -9.33 9.17 -4.98
C HIS A 142 -10.73 8.80 -4.46
N GLU A 143 -10.86 7.64 -3.81
CA GLU A 143 -12.07 7.17 -3.13
C GLU A 143 -12.30 7.80 -1.75
N LYS A 144 -11.46 8.76 -1.33
CA LYS A 144 -11.52 9.44 -0.02
C LYS A 144 -11.39 8.51 1.18
N ASN A 145 -10.87 7.30 0.97
CA ASN A 145 -10.49 6.38 2.04
C ASN A 145 -9.09 6.72 2.56
N TYR A 146 -8.96 7.87 3.20
CA TYR A 146 -7.67 8.43 3.64
C TYR A 146 -6.92 7.51 4.61
N SER A 147 -7.64 6.79 5.47
CA SER A 147 -7.03 5.90 6.46
C SER A 147 -6.26 4.75 5.77
N GLN A 148 -6.89 4.09 4.80
CA GLN A 148 -6.22 3.05 4.02
C GLN A 148 -5.19 3.64 3.05
N ALA A 149 -5.48 4.77 2.40
CA ALA A 149 -4.51 5.45 1.54
C ALA A 149 -3.21 5.76 2.28
N ARG A 150 -3.31 6.31 3.51
CA ARG A 150 -2.16 6.59 4.38
C ARG A 150 -1.37 5.33 4.72
N TYR A 151 -2.04 4.23 5.07
CA TYR A 151 -1.38 2.96 5.32
C TYR A 151 -0.55 2.50 4.11
N HIS A 152 -1.13 2.58 2.90
CA HIS A 152 -0.43 2.18 1.68
C HIS A 152 0.69 3.15 1.31
N PHE A 153 0.50 4.47 1.40
CA PHE A 153 1.57 5.45 1.15
C PHE A 153 2.78 5.25 2.06
N LEU A 154 2.57 4.91 3.33
CA LEU A 154 3.65 4.61 4.28
C LEU A 154 4.50 3.39 3.92
N ASN A 155 3.90 2.42 3.21
CA ASN A 155 4.59 1.23 2.70
C ASN A 155 5.09 1.42 1.24
N SER A 156 4.90 2.61 0.68
CA SER A 156 5.41 2.99 -0.64
C SER A 156 6.71 3.81 -0.54
N SER A 157 7.24 4.21 -1.69
CA SER A 157 8.35 5.18 -1.80
C SER A 157 7.88 6.55 -2.30
N ASP A 158 6.57 6.81 -2.28
CA ASP A 158 5.97 8.03 -2.82
C ASP A 158 5.71 9.08 -1.73
N GLY A 159 6.76 9.82 -1.38
CA GLY A 159 6.66 10.88 -0.37
C GLY A 159 5.84 12.07 -0.84
N GLU A 160 5.83 12.35 -2.14
CA GLU A 160 5.10 13.49 -2.71
C GLU A 160 3.59 13.21 -2.75
N GLY A 161 3.18 12.04 -3.24
CA GLY A 161 1.79 11.60 -3.19
C GLY A 161 1.27 11.49 -1.76
N CYS A 162 2.10 10.98 -0.83
CA CYS A 162 1.76 10.94 0.59
C CYS A 162 1.53 12.35 1.16
N ALA A 163 2.40 13.31 0.86
CA ALA A 163 2.24 14.69 1.30
C ALA A 163 0.96 15.33 0.75
N ALA A 164 0.69 15.17 -0.55
CA ALA A 164 -0.52 15.69 -1.18
C ALA A 164 -1.80 15.10 -0.57
N MET A 165 -1.81 13.79 -0.33
CA MET A 165 -2.91 13.11 0.35
C MET A 165 -3.08 13.62 1.79
N LEU A 166 -2.00 13.80 2.55
CA LEU A 166 -2.07 14.31 3.92
C LEU A 166 -2.57 15.76 3.99
N ILE A 167 -2.19 16.61 3.03
CA ILE A 167 -2.71 17.98 2.92
C ILE A 167 -4.22 17.94 2.70
N GLU A 168 -4.68 17.16 1.71
CA GLU A 168 -6.11 17.05 1.43
C GLU A 168 -6.86 16.47 2.63
N TYR A 169 -6.31 15.44 3.28
CA TYR A 169 -6.91 14.82 4.44
C TYR A 169 -7.05 15.80 5.61
N HIS A 170 -5.99 16.58 5.91
CA HIS A 170 -6.04 17.61 6.94
C HIS A 170 -7.05 18.71 6.61
N VAL A 171 -7.00 19.27 5.40
CA VAL A 171 -7.89 20.37 5.00
C VAL A 171 -9.35 19.97 5.00
N THR A 172 -9.66 18.71 4.67
CA THR A 172 -11.03 18.22 4.58
C THR A 172 -11.60 17.74 5.91
N LEU A 173 -10.79 17.08 6.76
CA LEU A 173 -11.28 16.37 7.95
C LEU A 173 -10.51 16.68 9.25
N GLY A 174 -9.37 17.38 9.17
CA GLY A 174 -8.52 17.68 10.32
C GLY A 174 -8.85 19.01 11.00
N TYR A 175 -8.43 19.13 12.27
CA TYR A 175 -8.53 20.42 12.98
C TYR A 175 -7.35 21.34 12.62
N PRO A 176 -7.52 22.68 12.62
CA PRO A 176 -6.42 23.62 12.36
C PRO A 176 -5.22 23.45 13.30
N SER A 177 -5.46 22.98 14.52
CA SER A 177 -4.44 22.68 15.53
C SER A 177 -3.63 21.41 15.26
N GLU A 178 -3.98 20.61 14.25
CA GLU A 178 -3.35 19.32 13.96
C GLU A 178 -2.46 19.34 12.72
N VAL A 179 -2.38 20.47 12.01
CA VAL A 179 -1.65 20.58 10.73
C VAL A 179 -0.22 20.04 10.77
N ASP A 180 0.51 20.25 11.86
CA ASP A 180 1.86 19.74 12.04
C ASP A 180 1.88 18.29 12.57
N LEU A 181 0.80 17.80 13.19
CA LEU A 181 0.68 16.41 13.68
C LEU A 181 0.56 15.40 12.54
N PHE A 182 -0.18 15.73 11.48
CA PHE A 182 -0.39 14.85 10.31
C PHE A 182 0.95 14.45 9.67
N ILE A 183 1.78 15.46 9.36
CA ILE A 183 3.09 15.24 8.75
C ILE A 183 4.10 14.65 9.75
N THR A 184 4.02 15.03 11.03
CA THR A 184 4.89 14.47 12.08
C THR A 184 4.75 12.97 12.16
N GLN A 185 3.52 12.47 12.26
CA GLN A 185 3.27 11.04 12.35
C GLN A 185 3.81 10.29 11.12
N ALA A 186 3.64 10.85 9.91
CA ALA A 186 4.15 10.23 8.68
C ALA A 186 5.68 10.20 8.62
N VAL A 187 6.36 11.33 8.90
CA VAL A 187 7.82 11.43 8.89
C VAL A 187 8.45 10.46 9.90
N LEU A 188 7.93 10.42 11.14
CA LEU A 188 8.43 9.51 12.16
C LEU A 188 8.24 8.04 11.77
N GLN A 189 7.10 7.68 11.19
CA GLN A 189 6.84 6.33 10.71
C GLN A 189 7.75 5.94 9.53
N TYR A 190 8.01 6.84 8.57
CA TYR A 190 8.98 6.58 7.51
C TYR A 190 10.39 6.33 8.06
N LEU A 191 10.83 7.10 9.06
CA LEU A 191 12.11 6.88 9.73
C LEU A 191 12.14 5.53 10.46
N CYS A 192 11.04 5.13 11.11
CA CYS A 192 10.89 3.79 11.70
C CYS A 192 11.00 2.63 10.68
N HIS A 193 10.79 2.91 9.39
CA HIS A 193 10.98 1.96 8.28
C HIS A 193 12.33 2.13 7.57
N ARG A 194 13.27 2.89 8.15
CA ARG A 194 14.57 3.24 7.54
C ARG A 194 14.44 3.96 6.19
N ASN A 195 13.33 4.64 5.94
CA ASN A 195 13.04 5.30 4.66
C ASN A 195 13.17 6.84 4.78
N LYS A 196 14.38 7.31 5.11
CA LYS A 196 14.71 8.75 5.20
C LYS A 196 14.39 9.52 3.91
N PRO A 197 14.75 9.04 2.69
CA PRO A 197 14.51 9.82 1.46
C PRO A 197 13.03 10.13 1.23
N THR A 198 12.14 9.17 1.52
CA THR A 198 10.69 9.37 1.40
C THR A 198 10.18 10.30 2.49
N ALA A 199 10.69 10.19 3.72
CA ALA A 199 10.37 11.10 4.83
C ALA A 199 10.72 12.56 4.48
N GLU A 200 11.90 12.80 3.93
CA GLU A 200 12.37 14.13 3.51
C GLU A 200 11.52 14.70 2.38
N ARG A 201 11.25 13.89 1.34
CA ARG A 201 10.39 14.32 0.24
C ARG A 201 8.98 14.66 0.73
N CYS A 202 8.42 13.83 1.61
CA CYS A 202 7.10 14.05 2.20
C CYS A 202 7.05 15.34 3.01
N LEU A 203 8.00 15.57 3.93
CA LEU A 203 8.06 16.80 4.71
C LEU A 203 8.18 18.03 3.80
N ASN A 204 9.11 18.00 2.84
CA ASN A 204 9.36 19.12 1.93
C ASN A 204 8.15 19.46 1.05
N CYS A 205 7.47 18.46 0.50
CA CYS A 205 6.26 18.70 -0.29
C CYS A 205 5.12 19.21 0.59
N TYR A 206 4.94 18.63 1.78
CA TYR A 206 3.90 19.04 2.72
C TYR A 206 4.05 20.50 3.14
N THR A 207 5.23 20.88 3.65
CA THR A 207 5.43 22.26 4.16
C THR A 207 5.41 23.31 3.07
N LYS A 208 5.79 22.98 1.83
CA LYS A 208 5.74 23.92 0.70
C LYS A 208 4.34 24.14 0.14
N GLN A 209 3.48 23.12 0.20
CA GLN A 209 2.19 23.11 -0.49
C GLN A 209 1.00 23.29 0.47
N HIS A 210 1.17 23.02 1.76
CA HIS A 210 0.07 23.09 2.72
C HIS A 210 -0.38 24.55 2.94
N PRO A 211 -1.68 24.89 2.76
CA PRO A 211 -2.16 26.28 2.79
C PRO A 211 -2.06 26.95 4.17
N GLN A 212 -2.00 26.15 5.25
CA GLN A 212 -1.87 26.62 6.64
C GLN A 212 -0.45 26.50 7.22
N VAL A 213 0.56 26.32 6.37
CA VAL A 213 1.97 26.27 6.76
C VAL A 213 2.72 27.42 6.11
N GLU A 214 3.36 28.24 6.93
CA GLU A 214 4.19 29.35 6.48
C GLU A 214 5.53 28.84 5.91
N PRO A 215 6.16 29.59 4.98
CA PRO A 215 7.48 29.26 4.47
C PRO A 215 8.52 29.10 5.60
N GLY A 216 9.42 28.14 5.42
CA GLY A 216 10.54 27.85 6.31
C GLY A 216 11.50 26.84 5.65
N PRO A 217 12.48 26.28 6.39
CA PRO A 217 12.82 26.57 7.79
C PRO A 217 13.56 27.92 7.99
N PRO A 218 13.56 28.50 9.21
CA PRO A 218 12.79 28.04 10.37
C PRO A 218 11.29 28.29 10.18
N TYR A 219 10.48 27.33 10.59
CA TYR A 219 9.03 27.40 10.57
C TYR A 219 8.50 28.10 11.82
N TYR A 220 7.31 28.70 11.73
CA TYR A 220 6.62 29.24 12.89
C TYR A 220 6.26 28.15 13.92
N ARG A 221 5.92 26.95 13.44
CA ARG A 221 5.51 25.81 14.27
C ARG A 221 6.73 25.04 14.80
N PRO A 222 6.92 24.93 16.13
CA PRO A 222 8.08 24.24 16.70
C PRO A 222 8.18 22.78 16.27
N LEU A 223 7.07 22.05 16.16
CA LEU A 223 7.09 20.64 15.77
C LEU A 223 7.63 20.41 14.35
N LEU A 224 7.38 21.34 13.42
CA LEU A 224 7.96 21.27 12.07
C LEU A 224 9.47 21.53 12.08
N ASN A 225 9.96 22.43 12.95
CA ASN A 225 11.39 22.63 13.17
C ASN A 225 12.04 21.38 13.77
N PHE A 226 11.37 20.71 14.71
CA PHE A 226 11.83 19.43 15.24
C PHE A 226 12.02 18.40 14.13
N LEU A 227 11.03 18.21 13.25
CA LEU A 227 11.13 17.26 12.14
C LEU A 227 12.29 17.58 11.20
N TRP A 228 12.43 18.85 10.82
CA TRP A 228 13.52 19.30 9.95
C TRP A 228 14.89 19.01 10.58
N LEU A 229 15.07 19.37 11.85
CA LEU A 229 16.31 19.13 12.58
C LEU A 229 16.56 17.63 12.83
N LEU A 230 15.51 16.85 13.07
CA LEU A 230 15.60 15.39 13.23
C LEU A 230 16.12 14.73 11.96
N LEU A 231 15.61 15.13 10.79
CA LEU A 231 16.07 14.59 9.50
C LEU A 231 17.56 14.90 9.25
N LEU A 232 18.02 16.11 9.62
CA LEU A 232 19.44 16.46 9.59
C LEU A 232 20.26 15.64 10.60
N ALA A 233 19.75 15.44 11.81
CA ALA A 233 20.43 14.68 12.86
C ALA A 233 20.59 13.20 12.50
N VAL A 234 19.59 12.60 11.83
CA VAL A 234 19.64 11.22 11.33
C VAL A 234 20.76 11.03 10.30
N GLU A 235 21.08 12.05 9.50
CA GLU A 235 22.21 12.01 8.56
C GLU A 235 23.56 12.09 9.28
N GLY A 236 23.64 12.93 10.31
CA GLY A 236 24.87 13.15 11.06
C GLY A 236 25.21 12.05 12.08
N GLY A 237 24.24 11.22 12.48
CA GLY A 237 24.44 10.11 13.43
C GLY A 237 24.85 10.53 14.85
N LYS A 238 24.80 11.82 15.18
CA LYS A 238 25.26 12.34 16.47
C LYS A 238 24.18 12.18 17.53
N VAL A 239 24.31 11.15 18.37
CA VAL A 239 23.37 10.84 19.46
C VAL A 239 23.07 12.05 20.35
N ALA A 240 24.09 12.83 20.72
CA ALA A 240 23.92 14.03 21.55
C ALA A 240 22.96 15.06 20.92
N VAL A 241 23.01 15.23 19.59
CA VAL A 241 22.10 16.15 18.88
C VAL A 241 20.67 15.61 18.95
N PHE A 242 20.47 14.32 18.70
CA PHE A 242 19.17 13.68 18.80
C PHE A 242 18.56 13.80 20.20
N THR A 243 19.33 13.51 21.25
CA THR A 243 18.89 13.63 22.65
C THR A 243 18.48 15.07 22.98
N ILE A 244 19.31 16.05 22.66
CA ILE A 244 19.00 17.47 22.91
C ILE A 244 17.74 17.89 22.15
N LEU A 245 17.56 17.47 20.90
CA LEU A 245 16.33 17.77 20.14
C LEU A 245 15.09 17.20 20.83
N CYS A 246 15.14 15.93 21.26
CA CYS A 246 14.00 15.30 21.94
C CYS A 246 13.66 15.97 23.27
N GLU A 247 14.66 16.44 24.02
CA GLU A 247 14.46 17.17 25.28
C GLU A 247 13.86 18.56 25.05
N GLN A 248 14.44 19.36 24.14
CA GLN A 248 14.02 20.74 23.90
C GLN A 248 12.61 20.84 23.30
N TYR A 249 12.21 19.86 22.49
CA TYR A 249 10.91 19.85 21.83
C TYR A 249 9.85 19.02 22.59
N GLN A 250 10.12 18.58 23.82
CA GLN A 250 9.16 17.82 24.66
C GLN A 250 7.74 18.42 24.67
N PRO A 251 7.52 19.75 24.86
CA PRO A 251 6.17 20.31 24.85
C PRO A 251 5.41 20.10 23.53
N SER A 252 6.12 20.02 22.41
CA SER A 252 5.52 19.73 21.10
C SER A 252 5.29 18.23 20.90
N LEU A 253 6.23 17.40 21.37
CA LEU A 253 6.18 15.95 21.24
C LEU A 253 5.08 15.31 22.08
N GLN A 254 4.79 15.87 23.27
CA GLN A 254 3.76 15.37 24.17
C GLN A 254 2.32 15.57 23.66
N ARG A 255 2.13 16.27 22.54
CA ARG A 255 0.82 16.41 21.88
C ARG A 255 0.29 15.09 21.33
N ASP A 256 1.19 14.13 21.02
CA ASP A 256 0.83 12.76 20.66
C ASP A 256 1.77 11.78 21.39
N PRO A 257 1.26 11.03 22.38
CA PRO A 257 2.08 10.08 23.13
C PRO A 257 2.79 9.03 22.28
N THR A 258 2.26 8.69 21.09
CA THR A 258 2.84 7.70 20.19
C THR A 258 4.18 8.14 19.59
N TYR A 259 4.47 9.45 19.59
CA TYR A 259 5.74 9.97 19.08
C TYR A 259 6.94 9.47 19.87
N ASN A 260 6.80 9.28 21.18
CA ASN A 260 7.88 8.74 22.00
C ASN A 260 8.24 7.32 21.58
N GLU A 261 7.26 6.47 21.24
CA GLU A 261 7.50 5.11 20.75
C GLU A 261 8.25 5.12 19.41
N TYR A 262 7.89 6.04 18.50
CA TYR A 262 8.62 6.20 17.24
C TYR A 262 10.03 6.72 17.47
N LEU A 263 10.21 7.70 18.36
CA LEU A 263 11.52 8.27 18.66
C LEU A 263 12.45 7.25 19.35
N ASP A 264 11.93 6.40 20.23
CA ASP A 264 12.69 5.29 20.81
C ASP A 264 13.18 4.32 19.73
N LYS A 265 12.32 3.99 18.77
CA LYS A 265 12.67 3.14 17.63
C LYS A 265 13.69 3.83 16.72
N ILE A 266 13.53 5.12 16.43
CA ILE A 266 14.48 5.91 15.64
C ILE A 266 15.84 5.99 16.36
N GLY A 267 15.84 6.19 17.66
CA GLY A 267 17.00 6.15 18.56
C GLY A 267 17.79 4.85 18.40
N GLN A 268 17.10 3.71 18.43
CA GLN A 268 17.71 2.40 18.21
C GLN A 268 18.25 2.24 16.78
N LEU A 269 17.47 2.63 15.77
CA LEU A 269 17.78 2.36 14.36
C LEU A 269 18.94 3.18 13.80
N PHE A 270 19.07 4.44 14.24
CA PHE A 270 20.02 5.42 13.66
C PHE A 270 21.09 5.89 14.64
N PHE A 271 20.87 5.76 15.95
CA PHE A 271 21.75 6.31 16.99
C PHE A 271 22.31 5.23 17.93
N GLY A 272 21.92 3.95 17.77
CA GLY A 272 22.43 2.84 18.57
C GLY A 272 22.00 2.88 20.04
N LEU A 273 20.94 3.61 20.37
CA LEU A 273 20.41 3.67 21.73
C LEU A 273 19.84 2.29 22.14
N PRO A 274 19.94 1.91 23.43
CA PRO A 274 19.33 0.68 23.91
C PRO A 274 17.80 0.76 23.84
N PRO A 275 17.11 -0.39 23.74
CA PRO A 275 15.65 -0.41 23.81
C PRO A 275 15.16 0.15 25.16
N PRO A 276 14.03 0.88 25.18
CA PRO A 276 13.48 1.42 26.41
C PRO A 276 13.12 0.29 27.38
N ALA A 277 13.24 0.54 28.69
CA ALA A 277 12.80 -0.39 29.71
C ALA A 277 11.29 -0.62 29.56
N LYS A 278 10.85 -1.89 29.43
CA LYS A 278 9.44 -2.22 29.19
C LYS A 278 8.54 -1.60 30.28
N PRO A 279 7.56 -0.75 29.94
CA PRO A 279 6.54 -0.33 30.89
C PRO A 279 5.62 -1.52 31.23
N GLN A 280 5.31 -1.70 32.52
CA GLN A 280 4.51 -2.82 33.06
C GLN A 280 3.01 -2.81 32.65
N SER A 281 2.55 -1.92 31.76
CA SER A 281 1.13 -1.62 31.55
C SER A 281 0.46 -2.24 30.31
N SER A 282 1.17 -2.96 29.43
CA SER A 282 0.59 -3.47 28.18
C SER A 282 -0.19 -4.80 28.33
N ARG A 283 -1.06 -4.93 29.32
CA ARG A 283 -2.02 -6.05 29.48
C ARG A 283 -3.49 -5.66 29.31
N LEU A 284 -3.80 -4.40 28.94
CA LEU A 284 -5.17 -3.89 29.02
C LEU A 284 -5.99 -3.90 27.71
N PHE A 285 -5.41 -4.19 26.55
CA PHE A 285 -6.18 -4.37 25.31
C PHE A 285 -5.63 -5.55 24.50
N GLY A 286 -6.26 -6.71 24.71
CA GLY A 286 -5.90 -7.98 24.07
C GLY A 286 -6.97 -9.03 24.32
N LYS A 287 -8.15 -8.81 23.75
CA LYS A 287 -9.10 -9.85 23.33
C LYS A 287 -9.64 -9.44 21.97
#